data_AF-A0A538P2R2-F1
#
_entry.id   AF-A0A538P2R2-F1
#
_cell.length_a   1.000
_cell.length_b   1.000
_cell.length_c   1.000
_cell.angle_alpha   90.00
_cell.angle_beta   90.00
_cell.angle_gamma   90.00
#
_symmetry.space_group_name_H-M   'P 1'
#
loop_
_entity.id
_entity.type
_entity.pdbx_description
1 polymer ?
#
loop_
_entity_poly.entity_id
_entity_poly.type
_entity_poly.pdbx_seq_one_letter_code
_entity_poly.pdbx_strand_id
1 'polypeptide(L)'
;MIGALFLSACGAGPRPLPQFERPLAKTDFQNVRTTAYTHTESDHREYSNHNALGGELHAAGPPIHRAENALRAIPVSESDDVGVRRVSNSDVVLQPFSMDDNRTTSRVKTTTRVTKTTRPVRRATAVGTARVIGSAAADWSRWPMGTTFRLLSTGQMYRVDDYGWALSGRNTIDLYMANSRDMNTWGARQETIQVLQWGDPQQSLQFLRSHQDYKHIKRMVLELEGREEQAAALQ
;
A
#
# COMPACT_ATOMS: atom_id res chain seq x y z
N MET A 1 0.95 -28.10 12.38
CA MET A 1 2.39 -27.89 12.63
C MET A 1 2.73 -26.46 12.24
N ILE A 2 2.99 -25.60 13.22
CA ILE A 2 3.28 -24.18 13.01
C ILE A 2 4.80 -24.05 12.94
N GLY A 3 5.33 -23.88 11.72
CA GLY A 3 6.73 -23.56 11.51
C GLY A 3 6.94 -22.06 11.68
N ALA A 4 7.23 -21.64 12.92
CA ALA A 4 7.87 -20.36 13.14
C ALA A 4 9.26 -20.45 12.47
N LEU A 5 9.45 -19.71 11.37
CA LEU A 5 10.77 -19.47 10.79
C LEU A 5 11.54 -18.55 11.76
N PHE A 6 12.07 -19.15 12.82
CA PHE A 6 13.15 -18.56 13.59
C PHE A 6 14.36 -18.48 12.65
N LEU A 7 14.73 -17.26 12.24
CA LEU A 7 16.05 -16.98 11.66
C LEU A 7 17.08 -17.15 12.78
N SER A 8 17.40 -18.41 13.09
CA SER A 8 18.44 -18.77 14.05
C SER A 8 19.78 -18.32 13.50
N ALA A 9 20.36 -17.32 14.17
CA ALA A 9 21.74 -16.91 14.00
C ALA A 9 22.69 -18.03 14.47
N CYS A 10 23.65 -18.41 13.62
CA CYS A 10 25.02 -18.83 13.96
C CYS A 10 25.73 -19.32 12.68
N GLY A 11 26.87 -18.72 12.33
CA GLY A 11 27.83 -19.31 11.38
C GLY A 11 28.35 -18.33 10.31
N ALA A 12 29.61 -17.93 10.46
CA ALA A 12 30.36 -17.16 9.49
C ALA A 12 30.59 -17.96 8.19
N GLY A 13 29.86 -17.59 7.15
CA GLY A 13 30.00 -18.04 5.76
C GLY A 13 29.10 -17.17 4.87
N PRO A 14 29.35 -17.06 3.55
CA PRO A 14 28.45 -16.31 2.68
C PRO A 14 27.06 -16.98 2.73
N ARG A 15 26.07 -16.26 3.29
CA ARG A 15 24.70 -16.78 3.41
C ARG A 15 24.16 -17.10 2.02
N PRO A 16 23.62 -18.31 1.79
CA PRO A 16 23.01 -18.62 0.51
C PRO A 16 21.80 -17.72 0.27
N LEU A 17 21.59 -17.33 -0.97
CA LEU A 17 20.39 -16.62 -1.37
C LEU A 17 19.15 -17.52 -1.16
N PRO A 18 18.00 -16.92 -0.84
CA PRO A 18 16.76 -17.68 -0.78
C PRO A 18 16.44 -18.30 -2.15
N GLN A 19 15.69 -19.41 -2.11
CA GLN A 19 15.21 -20.10 -3.30
C GLN A 19 14.50 -19.13 -4.25
N PHE A 20 14.88 -19.18 -5.52
CA PHE A 20 14.25 -18.38 -6.57
C PHE A 20 12.80 -18.84 -6.80
N GLU A 21 11.88 -17.89 -6.75
CA GLU A 21 10.47 -18.08 -7.06
C GLU A 21 10.17 -17.40 -8.40
N ARG A 22 9.25 -17.93 -9.21
CA ARG A 22 8.87 -17.29 -10.48
C ARG A 22 8.24 -15.90 -10.22
N PRO A 23 8.63 -14.84 -10.95
CA PRO A 23 8.04 -13.51 -10.76
C PRO A 23 6.52 -13.52 -10.98
N LEU A 24 5.80 -12.76 -10.15
CA LEU A 24 4.37 -12.54 -10.32
C LEU A 24 4.10 -11.60 -11.50
N ALA A 25 2.99 -11.83 -12.20
CA ALA A 25 2.51 -10.90 -13.22
C ALA A 25 2.08 -9.58 -12.55
N LYS A 26 2.56 -8.45 -13.08
CA LYS A 26 2.20 -7.12 -12.58
C LYS A 26 0.71 -6.87 -12.82
N THR A 27 -0.04 -6.84 -11.74
CA THR A 27 -1.50 -6.62 -11.71
C THR A 27 -1.86 -5.70 -10.54
N ASP A 28 -3.04 -5.08 -10.61
CA ASP A 28 -3.52 -4.17 -9.57
C ASP A 28 -3.80 -4.90 -8.25
N PHE A 29 -4.09 -6.19 -8.29
CA PHE A 29 -4.36 -7.01 -7.11
C PHE A 29 -3.47 -8.24 -7.11
N GLN A 30 -2.73 -8.44 -6.02
CA GLN A 30 -1.81 -9.57 -5.89
C GLN A 30 -1.94 -10.21 -4.51
N ASN A 31 -1.77 -11.53 -4.48
CA ASN A 31 -1.59 -12.28 -3.24
C ASN A 31 -0.09 -12.46 -3.02
N VAL A 32 0.42 -11.90 -1.94
CA VAL A 32 1.86 -11.89 -1.64
C VAL A 32 2.08 -12.40 -0.23
N ARG A 33 3.24 -13.01 -0.01
CA ARG A 33 3.70 -13.28 1.35
C ARG A 33 4.18 -11.96 1.95
N THR A 34 3.67 -11.63 3.13
CA THR A 34 4.18 -10.49 3.91
C THR A 34 4.87 -10.98 5.16
N THR A 35 5.99 -10.36 5.48
CA THR A 35 6.66 -10.43 6.78
C THR A 35 6.71 -9.04 7.41
N ALA A 36 7.31 -8.92 8.59
CA ALA A 36 7.62 -7.63 9.17
C ALA A 36 9.04 -7.63 9.73
N TYR A 37 9.66 -6.46 9.69
CA TYR A 37 10.98 -6.20 10.27
C TYR A 37 10.96 -4.89 11.06
N THR A 38 11.98 -4.70 11.90
CA THR A 38 12.18 -3.44 12.61
C THR A 38 13.66 -3.12 12.77
N HIS A 39 14.00 -1.83 12.84
CA HIS A 39 15.39 -1.36 13.00
C HIS A 39 16.04 -1.81 14.32
N THR A 40 15.26 -2.33 15.27
CA THR A 40 15.76 -2.85 16.55
C THR A 40 16.25 -4.29 16.48
N GLU A 41 15.99 -5.01 15.38
CA GLU A 41 16.51 -6.36 15.15
C GLU A 41 18.02 -6.35 14.95
N SER A 42 18.67 -7.46 15.30
CA SER A 42 20.14 -7.53 15.38
C SER A 42 20.83 -7.35 14.04
N ASP A 43 20.19 -7.79 12.95
CA ASP A 43 20.66 -7.68 11.58
C ASP A 43 20.39 -6.31 10.93
N HIS A 44 19.56 -5.47 11.54
CA HIS A 44 19.29 -4.11 11.07
C HIS A 44 20.07 -3.01 11.82
N ARG A 45 20.81 -3.35 12.89
CA ARG A 45 21.55 -2.37 13.71
C ARG A 45 22.59 -1.57 12.92
N GLU A 46 23.16 -2.15 11.86
CA GLU A 46 24.13 -1.47 10.98
C GLU A 46 23.49 -0.32 10.19
N TYR A 47 22.24 -0.49 9.78
CA TYR A 47 21.50 0.47 8.93
C TYR A 47 20.64 1.44 9.75
N SER A 48 20.46 1.19 11.05
CA SER A 48 19.64 2.01 11.95
C SER A 48 18.21 2.18 11.38
N ASN A 49 17.62 3.36 11.52
CA ASN A 49 16.29 3.72 11.02
C ASN A 49 16.31 4.27 9.57
N HIS A 50 17.31 3.93 8.75
CA HIS A 50 17.41 4.42 7.37
C HIS A 50 17.03 3.34 6.37
N ASN A 51 16.35 3.73 5.30
CA ASN A 51 16.06 2.87 4.15
C ASN A 51 17.21 2.88 3.14
N ALA A 52 17.16 1.99 2.15
CA ALA A 52 18.13 1.94 1.06
C ALA A 52 18.28 3.26 0.27
N LEU A 53 17.29 4.15 0.32
CA LEU A 53 17.33 5.46 -0.33
C LEU A 53 18.01 6.56 0.51
N GLY A 54 18.44 6.26 1.73
CA GLY A 54 19.04 7.22 2.66
C GLY A 54 18.01 8.10 3.40
N GLY A 55 16.72 7.82 3.25
CA GLY A 55 15.64 8.43 4.03
C GLY A 55 15.32 7.64 5.29
N GLU A 56 14.45 8.18 6.15
CA GLU A 56 14.00 7.48 7.36
C GLU A 56 12.93 6.42 7.05
N LEU A 57 12.97 5.31 7.79
CA LEU A 57 11.94 4.29 7.78
C LEU A 57 10.72 4.76 8.58
N HIS A 58 9.53 4.68 7.97
CA HIS A 58 8.28 5.10 8.59
C HIS A 58 7.36 3.92 8.82
N ALA A 59 6.83 3.75 10.03
CA ALA A 59 5.76 2.79 10.26
C ALA A 59 4.45 3.32 9.66
N ALA A 60 3.63 2.43 9.08
CA ALA A 60 2.32 2.83 8.58
C ALA A 60 1.45 3.37 9.72
N GLY A 61 0.51 4.27 9.38
CA GLY A 61 -0.53 4.70 10.31
C GLY A 61 -1.39 3.54 10.82
N PRO A 62 -2.28 3.78 11.80
CA PRO A 62 -3.11 2.71 12.37
C PRO A 62 -3.93 1.97 11.31
N PRO A 63 -4.25 0.68 11.52
CA PRO A 63 -5.22 -0.04 10.70
C PRO A 63 -6.52 0.73 10.56
N ILE A 64 -7.12 0.67 9.38
CA ILE A 64 -8.35 1.37 9.04
C ILE A 64 -9.38 0.31 8.68
N HIS A 65 -10.26 0.01 9.64
CA HIS A 65 -11.43 -0.80 9.35
C HIS A 65 -12.48 0.07 8.65
N ARG A 66 -13.16 -0.46 7.64
CA ARG A 66 -14.07 0.28 6.74
C ARG A 66 -15.12 1.16 7.47
N ALA A 67 -15.46 0.86 8.72
CA ALA A 67 -16.35 1.66 9.57
C ALA A 67 -15.75 3.02 9.99
N GLU A 68 -14.43 3.15 10.01
CA GLU A 68 -13.70 4.35 10.47
C GLU A 68 -13.59 5.42 9.38
N ASN A 69 -13.85 5.06 8.12
CA ASN A 69 -13.85 5.99 6.99
C ASN A 69 -15.18 6.75 6.84
N ALA A 70 -16.16 6.51 7.73
CA ALA A 70 -17.34 7.36 7.87
C ALA A 70 -16.92 8.64 8.61
N LEU A 71 -16.29 9.55 7.88
CA LEU A 71 -15.88 10.86 8.36
C LEU A 71 -17.10 11.53 9.04
N ARG A 72 -16.98 11.76 10.35
CA ARG A 72 -17.96 12.51 11.14
C ARG A 72 -18.01 13.92 10.54
N ALA A 73 -19.07 14.23 9.79
CA ALA A 73 -19.23 15.52 9.15
C ALA A 73 -19.15 16.64 10.20
N ILE A 74 -18.11 17.48 10.13
CA ILE A 74 -18.01 18.68 10.96
C ILE A 74 -18.83 19.78 10.27
N PRO A 75 -19.82 20.39 10.94
CA PRO A 75 -20.54 21.51 10.37
C PRO A 75 -19.61 22.72 10.25
N VAL A 76 -19.41 23.22 9.04
CA VAL A 76 -18.73 24.50 8.78
C VAL A 76 -19.65 25.62 9.27
N SER A 77 -19.17 26.42 10.23
CA SER A 77 -19.81 27.67 10.65
C SER A 77 -19.45 28.78 9.66
N GLU A 78 -20.46 29.55 9.24
CA GLU A 78 -20.33 30.71 8.37
C GLU A 78 -19.53 31.83 9.04
N SER A 79 -18.29 32.04 8.62
CA SER A 79 -17.66 33.35 8.62
C SER A 79 -16.50 33.34 7.62
N ASP A 80 -16.74 33.99 6.49
CA ASP A 80 -15.80 34.83 5.71
C ASP A 80 -15.92 34.61 4.20
N ASP A 81 -16.26 35.72 3.53
CA ASP A 81 -16.45 35.88 2.09
C ASP A 81 -15.22 35.44 1.29
N VAL A 82 -15.36 34.37 0.50
CA VAL A 82 -14.43 34.07 -0.60
C VAL A 82 -15.21 33.91 -1.91
N GLY A 83 -15.05 34.89 -2.80
CA GLY A 83 -15.70 34.91 -4.11
C GLY A 83 -15.25 33.76 -5.00
N VAL A 84 -16.12 32.74 -5.15
CA VAL A 84 -15.89 31.63 -6.08
C VAL A 84 -16.48 31.97 -7.45
N ARG A 85 -15.61 32.11 -8.46
CA ARG A 85 -15.98 32.20 -9.87
C ARG A 85 -16.68 30.90 -10.31
N ARG A 86 -17.93 31.00 -10.79
CA ARG A 86 -18.66 29.89 -11.43
C ARG A 86 -17.97 29.52 -12.75
N VAL A 87 -17.55 28.27 -12.88
CA VAL A 87 -17.37 27.64 -14.20
C VAL A 87 -18.63 26.82 -14.45
N SER A 88 -19.50 27.32 -15.32
CA SER A 88 -20.69 26.59 -15.78
C SER A 88 -20.26 25.60 -16.86
N ASN A 89 -20.37 24.30 -16.58
CA ASN A 89 -20.55 23.31 -17.64
C ASN A 89 -22.07 23.13 -17.81
N SER A 90 -22.65 23.89 -18.74
CA SER A 90 -23.97 23.56 -19.28
C SER A 90 -23.86 22.28 -20.14
N ASP A 91 -24.96 21.53 -20.22
CA ASP A 91 -25.24 20.51 -21.25
C ASP A 91 -24.95 19.03 -20.94
N VAL A 92 -25.25 18.57 -19.71
CA VAL A 92 -25.62 17.15 -19.51
C VAL A 92 -26.99 17.06 -18.84
N VAL A 93 -28.03 16.84 -19.64
CA VAL A 93 -29.36 16.45 -19.17
C VAL A 93 -29.29 14.98 -18.73
N LEU A 94 -29.08 14.75 -17.44
CA LEU A 94 -29.16 13.41 -16.87
C LEU A 94 -30.62 12.93 -16.92
N GLN A 95 -30.86 11.82 -17.63
CA GLN A 95 -32.18 11.20 -17.68
C GLN A 95 -32.56 10.59 -16.33
N PRO A 96 -33.82 10.73 -15.88
CA PRO A 96 -34.31 10.03 -14.70
C PRO A 96 -34.43 8.53 -14.98
N PHE A 97 -34.01 7.74 -14.01
CA PHE A 97 -34.12 6.28 -13.99
C PHE A 97 -35.61 5.87 -13.97
N SER A 98 -36.05 5.11 -14.97
CA SER A 98 -37.39 4.52 -15.06
C SER A 98 -37.52 3.40 -14.03
N MET A 99 -38.49 3.50 -13.13
CA MET A 99 -38.95 2.39 -12.29
C MET A 99 -40.32 1.96 -12.83
N ASP A 100 -40.35 0.85 -13.57
CA ASP A 100 -41.59 0.13 -13.83
C ASP A 100 -41.81 -0.86 -12.69
N ASP A 101 -42.75 -0.56 -11.79
CA ASP A 101 -43.31 -1.53 -10.86
C ASP A 101 -44.83 -1.40 -10.82
N ASN A 102 -45.48 -2.40 -11.43
CA ASN A 102 -46.92 -2.59 -11.42
C ASN A 102 -47.34 -3.18 -10.07
N ARG A 103 -47.80 -2.34 -9.13
CA ARG A 103 -48.64 -2.80 -8.00
C ARG A 103 -49.64 -1.75 -7.56
N THR A 104 -50.90 -2.18 -7.57
CA THR A 104 -52.15 -1.47 -7.28
C THR A 104 -52.10 -0.63 -5.99
N THR A 105 -52.39 0.67 -6.11
CA THR A 105 -52.50 1.62 -4.99
C THR A 105 -53.97 1.92 -4.66
N SER A 106 -54.35 1.77 -3.39
CA SER A 106 -55.54 2.44 -2.83
C SER A 106 -55.12 3.84 -2.36
N ARG A 107 -55.63 4.86 -3.07
CA ARG A 107 -55.39 6.30 -2.81
C ARG A 107 -55.99 6.73 -1.48
N VAL A 108 -55.15 7.17 -0.53
CA VAL A 108 -55.56 8.07 0.56
C VAL A 108 -55.07 9.47 0.21
N LYS A 109 -56.01 10.41 0.12
CA LYS A 109 -55.78 11.80 -0.28
C LYS A 109 -55.60 12.65 0.99
N THR A 110 -54.37 12.76 1.48
CA THR A 110 -54.03 13.71 2.56
C THR A 110 -53.39 14.94 1.94
N THR A 111 -54.15 16.04 1.84
CA THR A 111 -53.62 17.35 1.47
C THR A 111 -52.98 18.00 2.68
N THR A 112 -51.67 17.84 2.85
CA THR A 112 -50.88 18.65 3.77
C THR A 112 -50.06 19.65 2.96
N ARG A 113 -50.45 20.93 3.00
CA ARG A 113 -49.58 22.04 2.58
C ARG A 113 -48.36 22.03 3.50
N VAL A 114 -47.22 21.57 3.01
CA VAL A 114 -45.93 21.76 3.67
C VAL A 114 -45.09 22.67 2.79
N THR A 115 -44.84 23.86 3.32
CA THR A 115 -43.89 24.87 2.84
C THR A 115 -42.54 24.21 2.55
N LYS A 116 -42.11 24.25 1.29
CA LYS A 116 -40.78 23.80 0.86
C LYS A 116 -39.75 24.82 1.34
N THR A 117 -39.32 24.70 2.60
CA THR A 117 -38.14 25.40 3.09
C THR A 117 -36.93 24.73 2.44
N THR A 118 -36.31 25.41 1.47
CA THR A 118 -35.06 25.01 0.85
C THR A 118 -33.97 25.02 1.91
N ARG A 119 -33.75 23.89 2.58
CA ARG A 119 -32.62 23.73 3.49
C ARG A 119 -31.34 23.79 2.66
N PRO A 120 -30.36 24.65 2.98
CA PRO A 120 -29.08 24.64 2.28
C PRO A 120 -28.44 23.27 2.49
N VAL A 121 -28.12 22.59 1.38
CA VAL A 121 -27.34 21.35 1.40
C VAL A 121 -25.92 21.75 1.83
N ARG A 122 -25.63 21.60 3.13
CA ARG A 122 -24.26 21.73 3.65
C ARG A 122 -23.42 20.61 3.05
N ARG A 123 -22.59 20.93 2.06
CA ARG A 123 -21.55 20.02 1.57
C ARG A 123 -20.44 19.99 2.61
N ALA A 124 -20.38 18.91 3.38
CA ALA A 124 -19.24 18.66 4.25
C ALA A 124 -18.07 18.18 3.39
N THR A 125 -17.02 18.99 3.26
CA THR A 125 -15.74 18.52 2.71
C THR A 125 -15.08 17.71 3.80
N ALA A 126 -15.01 16.41 3.61
CA ALA A 126 -14.40 15.52 4.56
C ALA A 126 -12.87 15.68 4.46
N VAL A 127 -12.30 16.48 5.36
CA VAL A 127 -10.83 16.66 5.46
C VAL A 127 -10.27 15.42 6.13
N GLY A 128 -9.89 14.42 5.33
CA GLY A 128 -9.18 13.25 5.84
C GLY A 128 -7.78 13.66 6.28
N THR A 129 -7.36 13.20 7.46
CA THR A 129 -5.95 13.29 7.90
C THR A 129 -5.06 12.65 6.85
N ALA A 130 -3.93 13.31 6.52
CA ALA A 130 -2.94 12.73 5.62
C ALA A 130 -2.50 11.37 6.17
N ARG A 131 -2.66 10.31 5.37
CA ARG A 131 -2.35 8.95 5.80
C ARG A 131 -0.85 8.76 5.81
N VAL A 132 -0.29 8.32 6.93
CA VAL A 132 1.14 7.96 7.03
C VAL A 132 1.37 6.69 6.22
N ILE A 133 2.19 6.81 5.17
CA ILE A 133 2.59 5.70 4.31
C ILE A 133 3.77 5.00 4.99
N GLY A 134 3.63 3.70 5.23
CA GLY A 134 4.71 2.89 5.81
C GLY A 134 5.79 2.57 4.78
N SER A 135 7.00 2.33 5.27
CA SER A 135 8.12 1.80 4.50
C SER A 135 7.99 0.28 4.34
N ALA A 136 8.46 -0.22 3.22
CA ALA A 136 8.46 -1.65 2.92
C ALA A 136 9.73 -2.03 2.16
N ALA A 137 10.28 -3.18 2.53
CA ALA A 137 11.37 -3.81 1.80
C ALA A 137 10.84 -4.86 0.84
N ALA A 138 11.41 -4.94 -0.36
CA ALA A 138 11.05 -5.97 -1.33
C ALA A 138 12.21 -6.22 -2.31
N ASP A 139 12.07 -7.25 -3.13
CA ASP A 139 12.89 -7.38 -4.33
C ASP A 139 12.50 -6.31 -5.36
N TRP A 140 13.41 -5.39 -5.66
CA TRP A 140 13.17 -4.27 -6.60
C TRP A 140 13.05 -4.68 -8.06
N SER A 141 13.45 -5.89 -8.46
CA SER A 141 13.13 -6.43 -9.77
C SER A 141 11.65 -6.80 -9.92
N ARG A 142 11.00 -7.14 -8.80
CA ARG A 142 9.59 -7.59 -8.74
C ARG A 142 8.65 -6.46 -8.36
N TRP A 143 9.01 -5.72 -7.32
CA TRP A 143 8.36 -4.50 -6.87
C TRP A 143 9.36 -3.35 -6.96
N PRO A 144 9.45 -2.69 -8.12
CA PRO A 144 10.37 -1.57 -8.31
C PRO A 144 10.23 -0.51 -7.23
N MET A 145 11.35 0.13 -6.92
CA MET A 145 11.42 1.26 -6.00
C MET A 145 10.31 2.27 -6.30
N GLY A 146 9.63 2.72 -5.24
CA GLY A 146 8.50 3.65 -5.31
C GLY A 146 7.14 2.96 -5.47
N THR A 147 7.09 1.63 -5.65
CA THR A 147 5.82 0.90 -5.70
C THR A 147 5.01 1.17 -4.43
N THR A 148 3.81 1.70 -4.58
CA THR A 148 2.91 2.03 -3.48
C THR A 148 1.70 1.11 -3.53
N PHE A 149 1.37 0.50 -2.40
CA PHE A 149 0.29 -0.48 -2.31
C PHE A 149 -0.48 -0.34 -0.99
N ARG A 150 -1.67 -0.93 -0.97
CA ARG A 150 -2.56 -0.99 0.18
C ARG A 150 -2.80 -2.44 0.56
N LEU A 151 -2.71 -2.75 1.85
CA LEU A 151 -3.14 -4.04 2.38
C LEU A 151 -4.67 -4.07 2.46
N LEU A 152 -5.31 -5.09 1.89
CA LEU A 152 -6.78 -5.16 1.93
C LEU A 152 -7.32 -5.50 3.32
N SER A 153 -6.56 -6.24 4.13
CA SER A 153 -6.96 -6.66 5.48
C SER A 153 -7.00 -5.50 6.48
N THR A 154 -5.99 -4.63 6.48
CA THR A 154 -5.87 -3.51 7.42
C THR A 154 -6.15 -2.16 6.80
N GLY A 155 -6.19 -2.05 5.47
CA GLY A 155 -6.36 -0.78 4.77
C GLY A 155 -5.14 0.16 4.86
N GLN A 156 -4.05 -0.25 5.51
CA GLN A 156 -2.80 0.51 5.61
C GLN A 156 -2.11 0.59 4.25
N MET A 157 -1.34 1.67 4.04
CA MET A 157 -0.61 1.92 2.81
C MET A 157 0.89 1.88 3.06
N TYR A 158 1.61 1.32 2.10
CA TYR A 158 3.05 1.15 2.15
C TYR A 158 3.68 1.56 0.83
N ARG A 159 4.94 2.00 0.89
CA ARG A 159 5.78 2.29 -0.26
C ARG A 159 7.05 1.45 -0.17
N VAL A 160 7.41 0.84 -1.28
CA VAL A 160 8.68 0.13 -1.43
C VAL A 160 9.79 1.15 -1.56
N ASP A 161 10.55 1.33 -0.50
CA ASP A 161 11.69 2.26 -0.40
C ASP A 161 12.96 1.58 0.13
N ASP A 162 12.87 0.27 0.41
CA ASP A 162 13.96 -0.53 0.97
C ASP A 162 14.09 -1.89 0.26
N TYR A 163 15.22 -2.57 0.46
CA TYR A 163 15.44 -3.94 -0.03
C TYR A 163 16.28 -4.76 0.96
N GLY A 164 16.31 -6.08 0.77
CA GLY A 164 17.09 -6.95 1.63
C GLY A 164 17.47 -8.27 0.97
N TRP A 165 18.58 -8.84 1.42
CA TRP A 165 19.13 -10.09 0.87
C TRP A 165 18.11 -11.26 0.93
N ALA A 166 17.31 -11.33 2.00
CA ALA A 166 16.34 -12.40 2.25
C ALA A 166 15.08 -12.33 1.36
N LEU A 167 14.88 -11.20 0.68
CA LEU A 167 13.71 -10.92 -0.16
C LEU A 167 14.01 -11.10 -1.64
N SER A 168 15.28 -10.97 -2.03
CA SER A 168 15.68 -11.11 -3.42
C SER A 168 15.20 -12.47 -3.98
N GLY A 169 14.79 -12.54 -5.24
CA GLY A 169 14.30 -13.74 -5.89
C GLY A 169 13.00 -14.31 -5.32
N ARG A 170 12.30 -13.62 -4.40
CA ARG A 170 11.08 -14.10 -3.76
C ARG A 170 9.89 -13.22 -4.04
N ASN A 171 8.69 -13.79 -3.94
CA ASN A 171 7.45 -13.03 -3.96
C ASN A 171 7.01 -12.61 -2.54
N THR A 172 7.96 -12.06 -1.76
CA THR A 172 7.75 -11.64 -0.37
C THR A 172 8.01 -10.14 -0.21
N ILE A 173 7.12 -9.46 0.53
CA ILE A 173 7.27 -8.05 0.91
C ILE A 173 7.43 -7.98 2.43
N ASP A 174 8.43 -7.27 2.92
CA ASP A 174 8.68 -7.07 4.33
C ASP A 174 8.19 -5.69 4.78
N LEU A 175 7.34 -5.65 5.79
CA LEU A 175 6.71 -4.41 6.24
C LEU A 175 7.47 -3.83 7.43
N TYR A 176 7.89 -2.58 7.34
CA TYR A 176 8.58 -1.94 8.46
C TYR A 176 7.61 -1.64 9.61
N MET A 177 8.06 -1.96 10.82
CA MET A 177 7.36 -1.69 12.07
C MET A 177 8.22 -0.87 13.03
N ALA A 178 7.58 0.02 13.79
CA ALA A 178 8.28 0.92 14.71
C ALA A 178 8.95 0.20 15.89
N ASN A 179 8.47 -0.99 16.26
CA ASN A 179 8.96 -1.76 17.38
C ASN A 179 8.73 -3.27 17.19
N SER A 180 9.45 -4.08 17.97
CA SER A 180 9.39 -5.55 17.86
C SER A 180 8.04 -6.15 18.28
N ARG A 181 7.24 -5.46 19.10
CA ARG A 181 5.91 -5.95 19.49
C ARG A 181 4.97 -5.95 18.29
N ASP A 182 4.94 -4.85 17.53
CA ASP A 182 4.10 -4.72 16.34
C ASP A 182 4.54 -5.68 15.24
N MET A 183 5.86 -5.83 15.06
CA MET A 183 6.46 -6.85 14.19
C MET A 183 6.02 -8.27 14.54
N ASN A 184 6.12 -8.67 15.82
CA ASN A 184 5.69 -9.98 16.29
C ASN A 184 4.18 -10.19 16.15
N THR A 185 3.40 -9.13 16.38
CA THR A 185 1.94 -9.15 16.21
C THR A 185 1.55 -9.34 14.74
N TRP A 186 2.33 -8.78 13.81
CA TRP A 186 2.13 -8.97 12.39
C TRP A 186 2.46 -10.39 11.93
N GLY A 187 3.69 -10.84 12.21
CA GLY A 187 4.19 -12.16 11.83
C GLY A 187 4.30 -12.39 10.32
N ALA A 188 4.57 -13.64 9.92
CA ALA A 188 4.60 -14.04 8.51
C ALA A 188 3.22 -14.56 8.08
N ARG A 189 2.63 -13.96 7.04
CA ARG A 189 1.29 -14.35 6.55
C ARG A 189 1.10 -14.04 5.07
N GLN A 190 0.00 -14.53 4.50
CA GLN A 190 -0.43 -14.20 3.14
C GLN A 190 -1.37 -12.99 3.19
N GLU A 191 -1.13 -12.02 2.31
CA GLU A 191 -1.96 -10.83 2.20
C GLU A 191 -2.37 -10.58 0.76
N THR A 192 -3.62 -10.16 0.57
CA THR A 192 -4.04 -9.56 -0.68
C THR A 192 -3.73 -8.07 -0.63
N ILE A 193 -2.94 -7.62 -1.59
CA ILE A 193 -2.59 -6.21 -1.76
C ILE A 193 -3.30 -5.63 -2.98
N GLN A 194 -3.64 -4.35 -2.88
CA GLN A 194 -3.96 -3.52 -4.04
C GLN A 194 -2.76 -2.63 -4.35
N VAL A 195 -2.14 -2.82 -5.50
CA VAL A 195 -1.12 -1.89 -6.01
C VAL A 195 -1.83 -0.61 -6.44
N LEU A 196 -1.46 0.51 -5.81
CA LEU A 196 -1.99 1.84 -6.13
C LEU A 196 -1.18 2.48 -7.25
N GLN A 197 0.14 2.26 -7.21
CA GLN A 197 1.08 2.76 -8.20
C GLN A 197 2.28 1.82 -8.26
N TRP A 198 2.63 1.36 -9.46
CA TRP A 198 3.89 0.66 -9.67
C TRP A 198 5.06 1.65 -9.66
N GLY A 199 6.17 1.22 -9.06
CA GLY A 199 7.43 1.96 -9.08
C GLY A 199 8.12 1.92 -10.44
N ASP A 200 9.31 2.53 -10.50
CA ASP A 200 10.10 2.66 -11.74
C ASP A 200 11.22 1.59 -11.81
N PRO A 201 11.12 0.60 -12.73
CA PRO A 201 12.16 -0.42 -12.91
C PRO A 201 13.51 0.15 -13.35
N GLN A 202 13.52 1.21 -14.15
CA GLN A 202 14.73 1.82 -14.67
C GLN A 202 15.47 2.58 -13.58
N GLN A 203 14.77 3.30 -12.71
CA GLN A 203 15.37 3.93 -11.52
C GLN A 203 15.91 2.87 -10.56
N SER A 204 15.17 1.79 -10.35
CA SER A 204 15.63 0.65 -9.54
C SER A 204 16.93 0.08 -10.09
N LEU A 205 17.00 -0.17 -11.40
CA LEU A 205 18.20 -0.68 -12.07
C LEU A 205 19.38 0.29 -11.95
N GLN A 206 19.14 1.59 -12.16
CA GLN A 206 20.17 2.61 -12.06
C GLN A 206 20.78 2.67 -10.66
N PHE A 207 19.95 2.59 -9.61
CA PHE A 207 20.40 2.57 -8.23
C PHE A 207 21.20 1.31 -7.88
N LEU A 208 20.70 0.13 -8.31
CA LEU A 208 21.30 -1.15 -7.96
C LEU A 208 22.63 -1.41 -8.69
N ARG A 209 22.85 -0.79 -9.86
CA ARG A 209 24.04 -1.03 -10.68
C ARG A 209 25.36 -0.74 -9.97
N SER A 210 25.40 0.24 -9.06
CA SER A 210 26.61 0.59 -8.30
C SER A 210 26.90 -0.34 -7.13
N HIS A 211 26.02 -1.29 -6.82
CA HIS A 211 26.10 -2.14 -5.62
C HIS A 211 26.13 -3.64 -5.95
N GLN A 212 26.58 -4.03 -7.14
CA GLN A 212 26.54 -5.42 -7.63
C GLN A 212 27.54 -6.38 -6.95
N ASP A 213 28.38 -5.91 -6.04
CA ASP A 213 29.26 -6.76 -5.23
C ASP A 213 28.47 -7.74 -4.35
N TYR A 214 27.22 -7.40 -4.03
CA TYR A 214 26.31 -8.28 -3.31
C TYR A 214 25.51 -9.19 -4.26
N LYS A 215 25.57 -10.51 -4.04
CA LYS A 215 24.87 -11.51 -4.86
C LYS A 215 23.37 -11.22 -5.03
N HIS A 216 22.70 -10.77 -3.96
CA HIS A 216 21.27 -10.47 -4.00
C HIS A 216 20.96 -9.26 -4.91
N ILE A 217 21.81 -8.22 -4.89
CA ILE A 217 21.70 -7.07 -5.79
C ILE A 217 21.96 -7.50 -7.23
N LYS A 218 23.02 -8.28 -7.46
CA LYS A 218 23.32 -8.83 -8.78
C LYS A 218 22.15 -9.64 -9.34
N ARG A 219 21.47 -10.44 -8.52
CA ARG A 219 20.27 -11.19 -8.93
C ARG A 219 19.15 -10.25 -9.36
N MET A 220 18.84 -9.22 -8.58
CA MET A 220 17.82 -8.22 -8.92
C MET A 220 18.16 -7.48 -10.24
N VAL A 221 19.43 -7.12 -10.44
CA VAL A 221 19.90 -6.50 -11.68
C VAL A 221 19.70 -7.43 -12.87
N LEU A 222 20.03 -8.72 -12.75
CA LEU A 222 19.81 -9.70 -13.82
C LEU A 222 18.32 -9.86 -14.17
N GLU A 223 17.44 -9.93 -13.17
CA GLU A 223 15.98 -9.97 -13.41
C GLU A 223 15.50 -8.70 -14.13
N LEU A 224 15.94 -7.50 -13.70
CA LEU A 224 15.59 -6.23 -14.35
C LEU A 224 16.11 -6.13 -15.79
N GLU A 225 17.23 -6.79 -16.12
CA GLU A 225 17.77 -6.87 -17.48
C GLU A 225 17.14 -7.99 -18.33
N GLY A 226 16.14 -8.71 -17.81
CA GLY A 226 15.46 -9.80 -18.51
C GLY A 226 16.24 -11.11 -18.56
N ARG A 227 17.26 -11.29 -17.71
CA ARG A 227 18.14 -12.47 -17.66
C ARG A 227 17.72 -13.41 -16.53
N GLU A 228 16.46 -13.83 -16.54
CA GLU A 228 15.84 -14.63 -15.46
C GLU A 228 16.59 -15.95 -15.18
N GLU A 229 17.08 -16.64 -16.21
CA GLU A 229 17.83 -17.89 -16.03
C GLU A 229 19.14 -17.68 -15.25
N GLN A 230 19.86 -16.60 -15.54
CA GLN A 230 21.09 -16.24 -14.84
C GLN A 230 20.79 -15.79 -13.40
N ALA A 231 19.69 -15.08 -13.21
CA ALA A 231 19.21 -14.70 -11.88
C ALA A 231 18.84 -15.94 -11.03
N ALA A 232 18.13 -16.91 -11.61
CA ALA A 232 17.75 -18.15 -10.94
C ALA A 232 18.96 -19.05 -10.62
N ALA A 233 20.03 -18.97 -11.41
CA ALA A 233 21.27 -19.70 -11.17
C ALA A 233 22.11 -19.15 -10.00
N LEU A 234 21.83 -17.93 -9.52
CA LEU A 234 22.52 -17.36 -8.36
C LEU A 234 21.96 -17.94 -7.05
N GLN A 235 22.78 -18.73 -6.37
CA GLN A 235 22.56 -19.26 -5.02
C GLN A 235 23.56 -18.69 -4.00
#